data_AF-A0A3C2CY95-F1
#
_entry.id   AF-A0A3C2CY95-F1
#
_cell.length_a   1.000
_cell.length_b   1.000
_cell.length_c   1.000
_cell.angle_alpha   90.00
_cell.angle_beta   90.00
_cell.angle_gamma   90.00
#
_symmetry.space_group_name_H-M   'P 1'
#
loop_
_entity.id
_entity.type
_entity.pdbx_description
1 polymer ?
#
loop_
_entity_poly.entity_id
_entity_poly.type
_entity_poly.pdbx_seq_one_letter_code
_entity_poly.pdbx_strand_id
1 'polypeptide(L)'
;MVQTISVKELARKVINHEDVFILDTRVTDDFDDWKIEGRGVRVHNTPYFDLLEGIDPIMNELPKEQDIYVICAKGGSSEFVAEQIEEAGFKDVFSVEGGMKAWSEHLEPVKIGNLKEGGAIFQFVRIGKGCLSYLVESNGEAAIIDTNRMTEQYEEFLSGKDLKLTATLDTHLHADHISGGKKLADKVGAKYYLPPKDAEEVNFEYEALKD
;
A
#
# COMPACT_ATOMS: atom_id res chain seq x y z
N MET A 1 24.29 8.07 5.85
CA MET A 1 23.05 8.13 5.06
C MET A 1 22.66 6.69 4.86
N VAL A 2 21.77 6.24 5.72
CA VAL A 2 21.29 4.86 5.71
C VAL A 2 20.57 4.54 4.41
N GLN A 3 20.59 3.27 4.02
CA GLN A 3 19.83 2.83 2.86
C GLN A 3 18.33 2.95 3.12
N THR A 4 17.57 3.26 2.08
CA THR A 4 16.11 3.32 2.16
C THR A 4 15.49 2.26 1.26
N ILE A 5 14.27 1.83 1.61
CA ILE A 5 13.44 0.97 0.77
C ILE A 5 12.07 1.61 0.61
N SER A 6 11.55 1.59 -0.62
CA SER A 6 10.19 2.05 -0.86
C SER A 6 9.17 1.06 -0.28
N VAL A 7 8.01 1.56 0.13
CA VAL A 7 6.88 0.71 0.55
C VAL A 7 6.47 -0.28 -0.55
N LYS A 8 6.59 0.12 -1.83
CA LYS A 8 6.30 -0.75 -2.98
C LYS A 8 7.22 -1.97 -3.04
N GLU A 9 8.51 -1.77 -2.81
CA GLU A 9 9.48 -2.87 -2.80
C GLU A 9 9.23 -3.80 -1.61
N LEU A 10 9.03 -3.25 -0.41
CA LEU A 10 8.72 -4.04 0.78
C LEU A 10 7.39 -4.81 0.62
N ALA A 11 6.35 -4.16 0.07
CA ALA A 11 5.06 -4.77 -0.20
C ALA A 11 5.17 -6.01 -1.09
N ARG A 12 5.99 -5.93 -2.14
CA ARG A 12 6.25 -7.06 -3.04
C ARG A 12 6.91 -8.22 -2.33
N LYS A 13 7.90 -7.94 -1.47
CA LYS A 13 8.55 -8.99 -0.66
C LYS A 13 7.54 -9.73 0.21
N VAL A 14 6.66 -8.98 0.90
CA VAL A 14 5.60 -9.54 1.75
C VAL A 14 4.61 -10.38 0.94
N ILE A 15 4.13 -9.85 -0.20
CA ILE A 15 3.18 -10.55 -1.09
C ILE A 15 3.78 -11.83 -1.67
N ASN A 16 5.06 -11.80 -2.04
CA ASN A 16 5.79 -12.96 -2.56
C ASN A 16 6.17 -13.99 -1.48
N HIS A 17 5.81 -13.74 -0.21
CA HIS A 17 6.14 -14.57 0.94
C HIS A 17 7.66 -14.75 1.13
N GLU A 18 8.43 -13.71 0.80
CA GLU A 18 9.85 -13.66 1.16
C GLU A 18 9.99 -13.62 2.70
N ASP A 19 11.16 -14.04 3.19
CA ASP A 19 11.51 -13.93 4.61
C ASP A 19 11.91 -12.49 4.92
N VAL A 20 11.04 -11.78 5.65
CA VAL A 20 11.16 -10.34 5.91
C VAL A 20 11.20 -10.10 7.41
N PHE A 21 12.28 -9.50 7.90
CA PHE A 21 12.38 -9.01 9.26
C PHE A 21 12.12 -7.51 9.35
N ILE A 22 11.19 -7.11 10.22
CA ILE A 22 10.81 -5.72 10.43
C ILE A 22 11.08 -5.34 11.88
N LEU A 23 11.82 -4.25 12.09
CA LEU A 23 11.91 -3.56 13.37
C LEU A 23 10.89 -2.41 13.38
N ASP A 24 9.80 -2.58 14.13
CA ASP A 24 8.80 -1.52 14.32
C ASP A 24 9.15 -0.67 15.53
N THR A 25 9.39 0.62 15.30
CA THR A 25 9.82 1.59 16.33
C THR A 25 8.69 2.46 16.86
N ARG A 26 7.44 2.16 16.50
CA ARG A 26 6.27 2.83 17.08
C ARG A 26 6.11 2.45 18.55
N VAL A 27 5.34 3.27 19.26
CA VAL A 27 4.86 2.91 20.60
C VAL A 27 4.07 1.61 20.53
N THR A 28 4.18 0.78 21.57
CA THR A 28 3.62 -0.57 21.56
C THR A 28 2.11 -0.59 21.35
N ASP A 29 1.38 0.38 21.91
CA ASP A 29 -0.07 0.49 21.69
C ASP A 29 -0.43 0.64 20.18
N ASP A 30 0.29 1.50 19.45
CA ASP A 30 0.08 1.68 17.99
C ASP A 30 0.42 0.41 17.20
N PHE A 31 1.43 -0.33 17.65
CA PHE A 31 1.87 -1.59 17.07
C PHE A 31 0.88 -2.73 17.32
N ASP A 32 0.31 -2.79 18.53
CA ASP A 32 -0.68 -3.78 18.93
C ASP A 32 -2.02 -3.56 18.23
N ASP A 33 -2.40 -2.28 18.01
CA ASP A 33 -3.57 -1.92 17.21
C ASP A 33 -3.48 -2.50 15.79
N TRP A 34 -2.32 -2.38 15.16
CA TRP A 34 -2.04 -3.01 13.86
C TRP A 34 -0.56 -2.96 13.49
N LYS A 35 -0.13 -3.95 12.71
CA LYS A 35 1.26 -4.14 12.26
C LYS A 35 1.31 -4.77 10.87
N ILE A 36 2.49 -4.80 10.28
CA ILE A 36 2.72 -5.52 9.01
C ILE A 36 2.71 -7.02 9.30
N GLU A 37 1.92 -7.77 8.54
CA GLU A 37 1.75 -9.22 8.71
C GLU A 37 1.85 -9.94 7.36
N GLY A 38 2.26 -11.22 7.39
CA GLY A 38 2.38 -12.05 6.19
C GLY A 38 3.06 -13.39 6.47
N ARG A 39 2.93 -14.35 5.54
CA ARG A 39 3.39 -15.74 5.70
C ARG A 39 4.91 -15.91 5.91
N GLY A 40 5.71 -14.88 5.64
CA GLY A 40 7.16 -14.84 5.88
C GLY A 40 7.61 -13.59 6.66
N VAL A 41 6.68 -12.87 7.30
CA VAL A 41 6.99 -11.63 8.01
C VAL A 41 7.22 -11.91 9.50
N ARG A 42 8.39 -11.54 10.00
CA ARG A 42 8.70 -11.49 11.43
C ARG A 42 8.86 -10.04 11.85
N VAL A 43 8.07 -9.58 12.81
CA VAL A 43 8.15 -8.22 13.35
C VAL A 43 8.60 -8.25 14.79
N HIS A 44 9.58 -7.42 15.13
CA HIS A 44 9.97 -7.12 16.50
C HIS A 44 9.65 -5.64 16.77
N ASN A 45 8.93 -5.36 17.85
CA ASN A 45 8.61 -3.98 18.25
C ASN A 45 9.49 -3.58 19.43
N THR A 46 10.23 -2.50 19.24
CA THR A 46 10.87 -1.77 20.34
C THR A 46 10.65 -0.27 20.09
N PRO A 47 9.91 0.43 20.96
CA PRO A 47 9.61 1.83 20.77
C PRO A 47 10.86 2.70 20.61
N TYR A 48 10.77 3.70 19.74
CA TYR A 48 11.87 4.62 19.44
C TYR A 48 12.51 5.26 20.68
N PHE A 49 11.72 5.57 21.71
CA PHE A 49 12.23 6.22 22.93
C PHE A 49 13.20 5.32 23.71
N ASP A 50 13.09 4.00 23.59
CA ASP A 50 14.00 3.03 24.20
C ASP A 50 15.32 2.88 23.43
N LEU A 51 15.39 3.46 22.22
CA LEU A 51 16.54 3.37 21.30
C LEU A 51 17.28 4.71 21.13
N LEU A 52 16.91 5.74 21.90
CA LEU A 52 17.53 7.06 21.84
C LEU A 52 19.00 7.06 22.27
N GLU A 53 19.36 6.19 23.22
CA GLU A 53 20.71 6.07 23.76
C GLU A 53 21.56 5.00 23.03
N GLY A 54 20.99 4.36 22.01
CA GLY A 54 21.62 3.29 21.23
C GLY A 54 20.78 2.02 21.17
N ILE A 55 21.30 1.02 20.46
CA ILE A 55 20.58 -0.23 20.16
C ILE A 55 20.95 -1.41 21.07
N ASP A 56 21.77 -1.17 22.09
CA ASP A 56 22.22 -2.19 23.04
C ASP A 56 21.10 -3.07 23.60
N PRO A 57 19.90 -2.54 23.94
CA PRO A 57 18.81 -3.35 24.48
C PRO A 57 18.33 -4.46 23.54
N ILE A 58 18.43 -4.26 22.22
CA ILE A 58 17.85 -5.14 21.21
C ILE A 58 18.90 -5.88 20.36
N MET A 59 20.19 -5.66 20.59
CA MET A 59 21.27 -6.25 19.79
C MET A 59 21.18 -7.77 19.61
N ASN A 60 20.68 -8.49 20.62
CA ASN A 60 20.55 -9.95 20.57
C ASN A 60 19.27 -10.43 19.87
N GLU A 61 18.33 -9.52 19.61
CA GLU A 61 17.02 -9.81 18.99
C GLU A 61 17.03 -9.55 17.48
N LEU A 62 17.95 -8.71 17.02
CA LEU A 62 18.18 -8.40 15.61
C LEU A 62 18.85 -9.57 14.88
N PRO A 63 18.40 -9.92 13.65
CA PRO A 63 19.06 -10.94 12.86
C PRO A 63 20.42 -10.44 12.36
N LYS A 64 21.41 -11.33 12.33
CA LYS A 64 22.80 -10.98 11.91
C LYS A 64 23.08 -11.21 10.43
N GLU A 65 22.30 -12.08 9.79
CA GLU A 65 22.53 -12.57 8.41
C GLU A 65 21.28 -12.37 7.52
N GLN A 66 20.42 -11.41 7.87
CA GLN A 66 19.18 -11.07 7.14
C GLN A 66 19.03 -9.55 7.12
N ASP A 67 18.49 -9.01 6.04
CA ASP A 67 18.10 -7.61 5.92
C ASP A 67 17.20 -7.17 7.09
N ILE A 68 17.44 -5.95 7.60
CA ILE A 68 16.64 -5.34 8.65
C ILE A 68 15.87 -4.16 8.08
N TYR A 69 14.54 -4.28 8.04
CA TYR A 69 13.67 -3.18 7.60
C TYR A 69 13.13 -2.42 8.83
N VAL A 70 13.62 -1.22 9.07
CA VAL A 70 13.20 -0.38 10.20
C VAL A 70 12.03 0.49 9.77
N ILE A 71 10.94 0.45 10.53
CA ILE A 71 9.73 1.20 10.25
C ILE A 71 9.27 1.99 11.48
N CYS A 72 8.69 3.16 11.24
CA CYS A 72 8.01 3.96 12.25
C CYS A 72 6.69 4.52 11.69
N ALA A 73 6.04 5.45 12.38
CA ALA A 73 4.77 6.01 11.91
C ALA A 73 4.87 6.72 10.54
N LYS A 74 5.95 7.47 10.28
CA LYS A 74 6.09 8.36 9.11
C LYS A 74 7.45 8.35 8.40
N GLY A 75 8.38 7.47 8.79
CA GLY A 75 9.72 7.34 8.20
C GLY A 75 10.83 8.15 8.89
N GLY A 76 10.51 9.14 9.72
CA GLY A 76 11.54 10.02 10.32
C GLY A 76 12.42 9.33 11.37
N SER A 77 11.83 8.75 12.41
CA SER A 77 12.59 8.08 13.48
C SER A 77 13.23 6.76 13.06
N SER A 78 12.70 6.12 12.01
CA SER A 78 13.27 4.86 11.49
C SER A 78 14.62 5.07 10.82
N GLU A 79 14.86 6.23 10.20
CA GLU A 79 16.18 6.56 9.64
C GLU A 79 17.26 6.62 10.72
N PHE A 80 16.98 7.34 11.83
CA PHE A 80 17.90 7.43 12.96
C PHE A 80 18.22 6.03 13.54
N VAL A 81 17.20 5.22 13.80
CA VAL A 81 17.41 3.88 14.37
C VAL A 81 18.17 2.99 13.39
N ALA A 82 17.86 3.05 12.09
CA ALA A 82 18.57 2.30 11.08
C ALA A 82 20.07 2.68 11.02
N GLU A 83 20.39 3.98 11.14
CA GLU A 83 21.79 4.45 11.24
C GLU A 83 22.50 3.87 12.47
N GLN A 84 21.85 3.86 13.64
CA GLN A 84 22.43 3.27 14.85
C GLN A 84 22.70 1.76 14.72
N ILE A 85 21.83 1.03 14.01
CA ILE A 85 22.00 -0.40 13.75
C ILE A 85 23.18 -0.64 12.79
N GLU A 86 23.32 0.16 11.73
CA GLU A 86 24.49 0.10 10.84
C GLU A 86 25.80 0.43 11.58
N GLU A 87 25.80 1.46 12.44
CA GLU A 87 26.97 1.84 13.25
C GLU A 87 27.40 0.74 14.23
N ALA A 88 26.46 -0.05 14.72
CA ALA A 88 26.73 -1.23 15.54
C ALA A 88 27.28 -2.43 14.75
N GLY A 89 27.41 -2.31 13.42
CA GLY A 89 28.08 -3.28 12.56
C GLY A 89 27.17 -4.29 11.87
N PHE A 90 25.84 -4.12 11.95
CA PHE A 90 24.90 -4.87 11.13
C PHE A 90 25.01 -4.42 9.67
N LYS A 91 24.77 -5.37 8.76
CA LYS A 91 24.77 -5.12 7.32
C LYS A 91 23.32 -5.11 6.81
N ASP A 92 23.09 -4.45 5.69
CA ASP A 92 21.82 -4.49 4.97
C ASP A 92 20.62 -4.01 5.82
N VAL A 93 20.76 -2.80 6.38
CA VAL A 93 19.73 -2.13 7.17
C VAL A 93 19.06 -1.06 6.31
N PHE A 94 17.73 -1.07 6.28
CA PHE A 94 16.94 -0.18 5.43
C PHE A 94 15.89 0.55 6.25
N SER A 95 15.79 1.87 6.12
CA SER A 95 14.64 2.63 6.60
C SER A 95 13.50 2.56 5.58
N VAL A 96 12.28 2.27 6.04
CA VAL A 96 11.10 2.21 5.17
C VAL A 96 10.55 3.62 4.92
N GLU A 97 10.57 4.04 3.66
CA GLU A 97 10.17 5.39 3.24
C GLU A 97 8.70 5.68 3.59
N GLY A 98 8.46 6.81 4.26
CA GLY A 98 7.12 7.24 4.66
C GLY A 98 6.45 6.39 5.77
N GLY A 99 7.13 5.34 6.24
CA GLY A 99 6.71 4.51 7.37
C GLY A 99 5.34 3.84 7.20
N MET A 100 4.70 3.55 8.34
CA MET A 100 3.38 2.90 8.39
C MET A 100 2.29 3.73 7.72
N LYS A 101 2.41 5.06 7.68
CA LYS A 101 1.48 5.91 6.93
C LYS A 101 1.50 5.53 5.45
N ALA A 102 2.68 5.55 4.82
CA ALA A 102 2.82 5.19 3.41
C ALA A 102 2.42 3.72 3.18
N TRP A 103 2.78 2.81 4.09
CA TRP A 103 2.32 1.41 4.05
C TRP A 103 0.78 1.29 4.01
N SER A 104 0.08 2.05 4.85
CA SER A 104 -1.39 2.02 4.92
C SER A 104 -2.09 2.60 3.69
N GLU A 105 -1.38 3.44 2.94
CA GLU A 105 -1.87 4.13 1.76
C GLU A 105 -1.44 3.44 0.45
N HIS A 106 -0.54 2.46 0.52
CA HIS A 106 -0.06 1.72 -0.64
C HIS A 106 -1.11 0.78 -1.22
N LEU A 107 -1.24 0.81 -2.55
CA LEU A 107 -2.04 -0.12 -3.34
C LEU A 107 -1.08 -0.89 -4.26
N GLU A 108 -0.90 -2.19 -4.00
CA GLU A 108 -0.07 -3.02 -4.88
C GLU A 108 -0.93 -3.63 -6.00
N PRO A 109 -0.65 -3.34 -7.28
CA PRO A 109 -1.33 -3.97 -8.39
C PRO A 109 -0.80 -5.38 -8.64
N VAL A 110 -1.68 -6.37 -8.51
CA VAL A 110 -1.41 -7.79 -8.78
C VAL A 110 -2.19 -8.22 -10.02
N LYS A 111 -1.49 -8.74 -11.03
CA LYS A 111 -2.17 -9.30 -12.21
C LYS A 111 -2.84 -10.62 -11.84
N ILE A 112 -4.17 -10.69 -11.94
CA ILE A 112 -4.95 -11.88 -11.55
C ILE A 112 -5.43 -12.71 -12.74
N GLY A 113 -5.35 -12.20 -13.97
CA GLY A 113 -5.69 -12.98 -15.15
C GLY A 113 -5.54 -12.25 -16.48
N ASN A 114 -5.60 -13.02 -17.57
CA ASN A 114 -5.75 -12.51 -18.93
C ASN A 114 -7.19 -12.73 -19.39
N LEU A 115 -7.71 -11.82 -20.22
CA LEU A 115 -9.02 -11.98 -20.86
C LEU A 115 -8.90 -12.83 -22.12
N LYS A 116 -9.97 -13.57 -22.47
CA LYS A 116 -9.98 -14.50 -23.60
C LYS A 116 -9.72 -13.82 -24.95
N GLU A 117 -10.22 -12.59 -25.12
CA GLU A 117 -10.15 -11.82 -26.37
C GLU A 117 -9.07 -10.74 -26.34
N GLY A 118 -8.10 -10.86 -25.42
CA GLY A 118 -7.06 -9.86 -25.19
C GLY A 118 -7.41 -8.89 -24.07
N GLY A 119 -6.39 -8.42 -23.37
CA GLY A 119 -6.51 -7.65 -22.14
C GLY A 119 -6.21 -8.45 -20.88
N ALA A 120 -6.32 -7.80 -19.73
CA ALA A 120 -5.99 -8.38 -18.43
C ALA A 120 -6.84 -7.79 -17.30
N ILE A 121 -6.86 -8.51 -16.19
CA ILE A 121 -7.44 -8.04 -14.95
C ILE A 121 -6.32 -7.91 -13.92
N PHE A 122 -6.28 -6.75 -13.26
CA PHE A 122 -5.42 -6.47 -12.13
C PHE A 122 -6.29 -6.24 -10.89
N GLN A 123 -5.84 -6.73 -9.76
CA GLN A 123 -6.39 -6.45 -8.45
C GLN A 123 -5.41 -5.53 -7.73
N PHE A 124 -5.87 -4.37 -7.27
CA PHE A 124 -5.08 -3.49 -6.42
C PHE A 124 -5.37 -3.85 -4.97
N VAL A 125 -4.34 -4.27 -4.26
CA VAL A 125 -4.44 -4.75 -2.88
C VAL A 125 -3.99 -3.64 -1.93
N ARG A 126 -4.91 -3.16 -1.09
CA ARG A 126 -4.57 -2.26 0.02
C ARG A 126 -4.10 -3.04 1.22
N ILE A 127 -2.81 -3.34 1.27
CA ILE A 127 -2.22 -4.28 2.23
C ILE A 127 -2.54 -3.92 3.68
N GLY A 128 -2.50 -2.63 4.05
CA GLY A 128 -2.73 -2.20 5.43
C GLY A 128 -4.19 -2.21 5.92
N LYS A 129 -5.19 -2.39 5.03
CA LYS A 129 -6.62 -2.33 5.40
C LYS A 129 -7.50 -3.39 4.73
N GLY A 130 -6.96 -4.20 3.81
CA GLY A 130 -7.69 -5.27 3.15
C GLY A 130 -8.66 -4.84 2.05
N CYS A 131 -8.81 -3.54 1.78
CA CYS A 131 -9.64 -3.05 0.68
C CYS A 131 -9.06 -3.50 -0.68
N LEU A 132 -9.95 -3.87 -1.60
CA LEU A 132 -9.59 -4.32 -2.94
C LEU A 132 -10.28 -3.45 -3.97
N SER A 133 -9.57 -3.18 -5.05
CA SER A 133 -10.16 -2.63 -6.27
C SER A 133 -9.64 -3.41 -7.46
N TYR A 134 -10.32 -3.27 -8.60
CA TYR A 134 -9.98 -4.02 -9.79
C TYR A 134 -9.80 -3.09 -10.97
N LEU A 135 -8.86 -3.40 -11.84
CA LEU A 135 -8.72 -2.75 -13.13
C LEU A 135 -8.84 -3.82 -14.21
N VAL A 136 -9.69 -3.54 -15.19
CA VAL A 136 -9.82 -4.34 -16.40
C VAL A 136 -9.26 -3.53 -17.55
N GLU A 137 -8.21 -4.03 -18.20
CA GLU A 137 -7.63 -3.41 -19.39
C GLU A 137 -8.02 -4.20 -20.65
N SER A 138 -8.27 -3.49 -21.75
CA SER A 138 -8.42 -4.07 -23.08
C SER A 138 -8.20 -3.00 -24.15
N ASN A 139 -7.47 -3.33 -25.21
CA ASN A 139 -7.25 -2.44 -26.38
C ASN A 139 -6.75 -1.02 -26.05
N GLY A 140 -5.87 -0.87 -25.04
CA GLY A 140 -5.34 0.44 -24.64
C GLY A 140 -6.30 1.27 -23.78
N GLU A 141 -7.46 0.72 -23.42
CA GLU A 141 -8.42 1.33 -22.50
C GLU A 141 -8.49 0.54 -21.19
N ALA A 142 -8.98 1.21 -20.15
CA ALA A 142 -9.18 0.61 -18.85
C ALA A 142 -10.48 1.07 -18.18
N ALA A 143 -11.04 0.18 -17.36
CA ALA A 143 -12.07 0.50 -16.38
C ALA A 143 -11.60 0.09 -14.97
N ILE A 144 -11.89 0.91 -13.97
CA ILE A 144 -11.57 0.62 -12.56
C ILE A 144 -12.85 0.39 -11.77
N ILE A 145 -12.88 -0.66 -10.97
CA ILE A 145 -14.00 -1.08 -10.13
C ILE A 145 -13.61 -0.91 -8.65
N ASP A 146 -14.50 -0.32 -7.86
CA ASP A 146 -14.35 0.00 -6.43
C ASP A 146 -13.10 0.83 -6.15
N THR A 147 -13.05 2.01 -6.77
CA THR A 147 -11.83 2.82 -6.79
C THR A 147 -11.53 3.39 -5.40
N ASN A 148 -10.35 3.10 -4.85
CA ASN A 148 -9.92 3.69 -3.57
C ASN A 148 -9.57 5.20 -3.70
N ARG A 149 -9.73 5.98 -2.61
CA ARG A 149 -9.36 7.41 -2.54
C ARG A 149 -7.93 7.75 -2.95
N MET A 150 -6.96 6.84 -2.81
CA MET A 150 -5.55 7.06 -3.21
C MET A 150 -5.43 6.97 -4.75
N THR A 151 -5.92 8.00 -5.44
CA THR A 151 -6.06 7.97 -6.91
C THR A 151 -4.73 7.91 -7.65
N GLU A 152 -3.66 8.45 -7.06
CA GLU A 152 -2.33 8.60 -7.69
C GLU A 152 -1.74 7.26 -8.16
N GLN A 153 -1.93 6.18 -7.40
CA GLN A 153 -1.41 4.86 -7.78
C GLN A 153 -2.09 4.28 -9.02
N TYR A 154 -3.38 4.55 -9.21
CA TYR A 154 -4.07 4.18 -10.44
C TYR A 154 -3.58 5.00 -11.62
N GLU A 155 -3.36 6.29 -11.42
CA GLU A 155 -2.84 7.19 -12.45
C GLU A 155 -1.44 6.77 -12.92
N GLU A 156 -0.54 6.46 -11.97
CA GLU A 156 0.79 5.93 -12.25
C GLU A 156 0.71 4.59 -13.00
N PHE A 157 -0.18 3.69 -12.59
CA PHE A 157 -0.36 2.41 -13.25
C PHE A 157 -0.86 2.55 -14.69
N LEU A 158 -1.88 3.41 -14.90
CA LEU A 158 -2.43 3.70 -16.22
C LEU A 158 -1.36 4.33 -17.13
N SER A 159 -0.64 5.34 -16.63
CA SER A 159 0.43 6.00 -17.38
C SER A 159 1.58 5.07 -17.70
N GLY A 160 1.98 4.19 -16.77
CA GLY A 160 3.05 3.22 -16.99
C GLY A 160 2.70 2.12 -17.99
N LYS A 161 1.43 2.04 -18.43
CA LYS A 161 0.92 1.11 -19.43
C LYS A 161 0.33 1.77 -20.67
N ASP A 162 0.44 3.10 -20.78
CA ASP A 162 -0.20 3.89 -21.83
C ASP A 162 -1.71 3.60 -21.98
N LEU A 163 -2.41 3.39 -20.85
CA LEU A 163 -3.83 3.09 -20.81
C LEU A 163 -4.67 4.36 -20.66
N LYS A 164 -5.74 4.45 -21.44
CA LYS A 164 -6.78 5.46 -21.26
C LYS A 164 -7.88 4.95 -20.33
N LEU A 165 -8.07 5.60 -19.19
CA LEU A 165 -9.22 5.32 -18.33
C LEU A 165 -10.50 5.83 -19.00
N THR A 166 -11.49 4.95 -19.18
CA THR A 166 -12.79 5.30 -19.78
C THR A 166 -13.93 5.24 -18.77
N ALA A 167 -13.78 4.45 -17.72
CA ALA A 167 -14.78 4.31 -16.67
C ALA A 167 -14.17 4.05 -15.28
N THR A 168 -14.77 4.65 -14.26
CA THR A 168 -14.70 4.17 -12.88
C THR A 168 -16.09 3.72 -12.44
N LEU A 169 -16.16 2.63 -11.69
CA LEU A 169 -17.40 2.02 -11.25
C LEU A 169 -17.28 1.76 -9.75
N ASP A 170 -18.25 2.20 -8.97
CA ASP A 170 -18.46 1.65 -7.62
C ASP A 170 -19.58 0.62 -7.68
N THR A 171 -19.35 -0.56 -7.10
CA THR A 171 -20.34 -1.64 -7.09
C THR A 171 -21.41 -1.44 -6.03
N HIS A 172 -21.11 -0.66 -4.99
CA HIS A 172 -21.98 -0.34 -3.87
C HIS A 172 -21.48 0.91 -3.13
N LEU A 173 -22.25 1.39 -2.16
CA LEU A 173 -21.75 2.37 -1.19
C LEU A 173 -20.79 1.69 -0.20
N HIS A 174 -19.55 2.15 -0.16
CA HIS A 174 -18.50 1.57 0.67
C HIS A 174 -18.61 2.01 2.13
N ALA A 175 -18.69 1.06 3.05
CA ALA A 175 -18.69 1.33 4.50
C ALA A 175 -17.27 1.40 5.09
N ASP A 176 -16.30 0.82 4.39
CA ASP A 176 -14.93 0.58 4.84
C ASP A 176 -13.91 1.56 4.25
N HIS A 177 -14.27 2.29 3.18
CA HIS A 177 -13.41 3.29 2.57
C HIS A 177 -14.17 4.40 1.84
N ILE A 178 -13.45 5.48 1.55
CA ILE A 178 -13.95 6.58 0.73
C ILE A 178 -13.57 6.27 -0.72
N SER A 179 -14.55 6.27 -1.62
CA SER A 179 -14.30 6.09 -3.06
C SER A 179 -13.52 7.26 -3.64
N GLY A 180 -12.51 6.94 -4.45
CA GLY A 180 -11.81 7.86 -5.35
C GLY A 180 -12.37 7.87 -6.76
N GLY A 181 -13.39 7.06 -7.06
CA GLY A 181 -13.87 6.78 -8.43
C GLY A 181 -14.32 8.04 -9.15
N LYS A 182 -15.18 8.84 -8.52
CA LYS A 182 -15.61 10.12 -9.09
C LYS A 182 -14.46 11.09 -9.29
N LYS A 183 -13.62 11.28 -8.28
CA LYS A 183 -12.48 12.22 -8.35
C LYS A 183 -11.54 11.86 -9.50
N LEU A 184 -11.22 10.57 -9.66
CA LEU A 184 -10.37 10.09 -10.72
C LEU A 184 -11.03 10.26 -12.08
N ALA A 185 -12.32 9.93 -12.21
CA ALA A 185 -13.06 10.10 -13.45
C ALA A 185 -13.11 11.57 -13.91
N ASP A 186 -13.45 12.50 -13.01
CA ASP A 186 -13.49 13.94 -13.29
C ASP A 186 -12.10 14.45 -13.75
N LYS A 187 -11.01 13.94 -13.15
CA LYS A 187 -9.64 14.36 -13.46
C LYS A 187 -9.21 13.99 -14.88
N VAL A 188 -9.65 12.84 -15.39
CA VAL A 188 -9.21 12.30 -16.68
C VAL A 188 -10.29 12.32 -17.77
N GLY A 189 -11.48 12.84 -17.45
CA GLY A 189 -12.62 12.88 -18.37
C GLY A 189 -13.25 11.50 -18.64
N ALA A 190 -13.17 10.58 -17.67
CA ALA A 190 -13.83 9.28 -17.74
C ALA A 190 -15.27 9.37 -17.18
N LYS A 191 -16.05 8.31 -17.38
CA LYS A 191 -17.38 8.17 -16.79
C LYS A 191 -17.30 7.60 -15.38
N TYR A 192 -18.15 8.07 -14.48
CA TYR A 192 -18.30 7.51 -13.13
C TYR A 192 -19.65 6.81 -13.01
N TYR A 193 -19.63 5.52 -12.69
CA TYR A 193 -20.81 4.68 -12.54
C TYR A 193 -21.08 4.35 -11.07
N LEU A 194 -22.35 4.45 -10.66
CA LEU A 194 -22.82 4.12 -9.32
C LEU A 194 -24.26 3.54 -9.39
N PRO A 195 -24.61 2.53 -8.58
CA PRO A 195 -25.98 2.02 -8.54
C PRO A 195 -26.94 3.08 -7.98
N PRO A 196 -28.10 3.33 -8.62
CA PRO A 196 -29.05 4.32 -8.13
C PRO A 196 -29.55 4.09 -6.69
N LYS A 197 -29.64 2.81 -6.27
CA LYS A 197 -30.02 2.42 -4.89
C LYS A 197 -29.00 2.87 -3.83
N ASP A 198 -27.75 3.07 -4.24
CA ASP A 198 -26.64 3.49 -3.39
C ASP A 198 -26.38 5.02 -3.53
N ALA A 199 -27.23 5.70 -4.30
CA ALA A 199 -27.08 7.10 -4.70
C ALA A 199 -28.26 7.99 -4.24
N GLU A 200 -29.06 7.55 -3.25
CA GLU A 200 -30.26 8.29 -2.81
C GLU A 200 -29.94 9.68 -2.23
N GLU A 201 -28.75 9.83 -1.61
CA GLU A 201 -28.32 11.06 -0.94
C GLU A 201 -27.18 11.81 -1.68
N VAL A 202 -26.76 11.33 -2.87
CA VAL A 202 -25.64 11.95 -3.57
C VAL A 202 -26.08 13.20 -4.34
N ASN A 203 -25.30 14.27 -4.22
CA ASN A 203 -25.57 15.57 -4.86
C ASN A 203 -24.66 15.84 -6.06
N PHE A 204 -24.18 14.80 -6.72
CA PHE A 204 -23.30 14.90 -7.89
C PHE A 204 -23.83 14.06 -9.06
N GLU A 205 -23.37 14.37 -10.27
CA GLU A 205 -23.68 13.61 -11.48
C GLU A 205 -22.93 12.26 -11.50
N TYR A 206 -23.64 11.22 -11.95
CA TYR A 206 -23.13 9.87 -12.16
C TYR A 206 -23.91 9.17 -13.28
N GLU A 207 -23.31 8.14 -13.86
CA GLU A 207 -23.96 7.21 -14.79
C GLU A 207 -24.59 6.05 -14.01
N ALA A 208 -25.86 5.74 -14.26
CA ALA A 208 -26.54 4.68 -13.52
C ALA A 208 -25.94 3.30 -13.85
N LEU A 209 -25.41 2.62 -12.83
CA LEU A 209 -25.05 1.21 -12.91
C LEU A 209 -26.30 0.36 -12.64
N LYS A 210 -26.68 -0.47 -13.62
CA LYS A 210 -27.83 -1.38 -13.53
C LYS A 210 -27.41 -2.77 -13.99
N ASP A 211 -27.98 -3.79 -13.35
CA ASP A 211 -27.82 -5.20 -13.72
C ASP A 211 -28.46 -5.52 -15.08
#